data_AF-A0AA38VSS3-F1
#
_entry.id   AF-A0AA38VSS3-F1
#
_cell.length_a   1.000
_cell.length_b   1.000
_cell.length_c   1.000
_cell.angle_alpha   90.00
_cell.angle_beta   90.00
_cell.angle_gamma   90.00
#
_symmetry.space_group_name_H-M   'P 1'
#
loop_
_entity.id
_entity.type
_entity.pdbx_description
1 polymer ?
#
loop_
_entity_poly.entity_id
_entity_poly.type
_entity_poly.pdbx_seq_one_letter_code
_entity_poly.pdbx_strand_id
1 'polypeptide(L)'
;MAKTKPPTLDISPPLLNSANPWATNLDDLRALYLRESTGAVTTRTSMLGGFGHDENKHQYVFFNGSNHDNVTPISSLSGPVPQNASLNSLGYSPLRLAEYLDMIRTIAREAGAQARRKWFIISVTGTPEEVAVSYTNILAAQRSLPLSSFPLAMEINLSCPNIPGKPPPAYSGPALAQYLTAVFNAIKRGDSAYGLRIAVGLKTPPYTHNGQYQMLTDELLILAASNGGVCPVSFLTATNTLGSCLVLEPHDDDEGGFELALPEPGIGGLAGAPLHPLALGNVTMLGRMLDDHRAELGHMQIIGVGGVSDAAGYRRMMAVGAAAVGVGTALGLKGFAVFDEIYGEIAGKGDEDGGAKLQRGMASLDLAGEADEVLCGKTYNTRDSPVVTHPSTGLAVTGLSVGERTGSRVVQYLWSYMEEVPEGVGSHRDAL
;
A
#
# COMPACT_ATOMS: atom_id res chain seq x y z
N MET A 1 27.95 -13.98 16.82
CA MET A 1 28.00 -12.89 15.82
C MET A 1 26.69 -12.14 15.87
N ALA A 2 26.69 -10.80 15.85
CA ALA A 2 25.45 -10.04 15.76
C ALA A 2 24.74 -10.40 14.44
N LYS A 3 23.44 -10.67 14.51
CA LYS A 3 22.64 -11.01 13.32
C LYS A 3 22.65 -9.80 12.38
N THR A 4 23.11 -9.96 11.15
CA THR A 4 23.17 -8.87 10.17
C THR A 4 21.75 -8.51 9.72
N LYS A 5 21.27 -7.34 10.16
CA LYS A 5 20.00 -6.78 9.72
C LYS A 5 20.05 -6.46 8.21
N PRO A 6 18.94 -6.58 7.48
CA PRO A 6 18.90 -6.21 6.07
C PRO A 6 19.11 -4.68 5.91
N PRO A 7 19.54 -4.21 4.71
CA PRO A 7 19.73 -2.79 4.47
C PRO A 7 18.43 -2.00 4.65
N THR A 8 18.49 -0.83 5.28
CA THR A 8 17.34 0.08 5.46
C THR A 8 17.43 1.24 4.49
N LEU A 9 16.28 1.80 4.10
CA LEU A 9 16.23 2.94 3.19
C LEU A 9 16.29 4.25 3.99
N ASP A 10 17.25 5.10 3.66
CA ASP A 10 17.39 6.48 4.13
C ASP A 10 16.87 7.44 3.04
N ILE A 11 15.56 7.42 2.81
CA ILE A 11 14.89 8.27 1.81
C ILE A 11 14.80 9.71 2.35
N SER A 12 15.42 10.66 1.64
CA SER A 12 15.39 12.08 2.01
C SER A 12 15.30 12.98 0.77
N PRO A 13 14.28 13.86 0.66
CA PRO A 13 13.14 13.98 1.58
C PRO A 13 12.26 12.71 1.57
N PRO A 14 11.42 12.44 2.59
CA PRO A 14 10.65 11.19 2.71
C PRO A 14 9.43 11.17 1.77
N LEU A 15 9.61 11.58 0.52
CA LEU A 15 8.60 11.75 -0.50
C LEU A 15 9.12 11.14 -1.81
N LEU A 16 8.30 10.34 -2.48
CA LEU A 16 8.68 9.63 -3.69
C LEU A 16 7.44 9.34 -4.55
N ASN A 17 7.62 8.92 -5.79
CA ASN A 17 6.53 8.30 -6.54
C ASN A 17 6.36 6.83 -6.10
N SER A 18 5.14 6.31 -6.12
CA SER A 18 4.90 4.87 -6.07
C SER A 18 5.08 4.24 -7.47
N ALA A 19 5.19 2.91 -7.57
CA ALA A 19 5.20 2.25 -8.88
C ALA A 19 3.90 2.55 -9.64
N ASN A 20 3.99 3.27 -10.78
CA ASN A 20 2.85 3.76 -11.56
C ASN A 20 3.25 4.01 -13.05
N PRO A 21 2.29 4.31 -13.96
CA PRO A 21 2.55 4.50 -15.39
C PRO A 21 3.42 5.71 -15.76
N TRP A 22 3.50 6.73 -14.91
CA TRP A 22 4.28 7.96 -15.13
C TRP A 22 5.72 7.84 -14.59
N ALA A 23 6.22 6.60 -14.53
CA ALA A 23 7.59 6.23 -14.20
C ALA A 23 8.05 5.06 -15.09
N THR A 24 7.77 5.16 -16.40
CA THR A 24 7.96 4.07 -17.37
C THR A 24 9.20 4.27 -18.22
N ASN A 25 9.42 5.47 -18.76
CA ASN A 25 10.50 5.72 -19.73
C ASN A 25 11.66 6.52 -19.11
N LEU A 26 12.74 6.70 -19.88
CA LEU A 26 13.95 7.39 -19.42
C LEU A 26 13.67 8.83 -18.98
N ASP A 27 12.81 9.55 -19.70
CA ASP A 27 12.50 10.95 -19.39
C ASP A 27 11.69 11.06 -18.09
N ASP A 28 10.75 10.13 -17.84
CA ASP A 28 10.02 10.05 -16.57
C ASP A 28 10.99 9.85 -15.39
N LEU A 29 11.85 8.83 -15.49
CA LEU A 29 12.79 8.49 -14.42
C LEU A 29 13.81 9.60 -14.20
N ARG A 30 14.26 10.27 -15.27
CA ARG A 30 15.16 11.41 -15.19
C ARG A 30 14.47 12.60 -14.52
N ALA A 31 13.22 12.92 -14.89
CA ALA A 31 12.46 14.01 -14.29
C ALA A 31 12.23 13.79 -12.79
N LEU A 32 11.94 12.56 -12.38
CA LEU A 32 11.82 12.18 -10.96
C LEU A 32 13.18 12.24 -10.25
N TYR A 33 14.26 11.81 -10.90
CA TYR A 33 15.61 11.84 -10.33
C TYR A 33 16.10 13.28 -10.08
N LEU A 34 15.92 14.18 -11.03
CA LEU A 34 16.45 15.55 -10.96
C LEU A 34 15.76 16.43 -9.91
N ARG A 35 14.54 16.08 -9.47
CA ARG A 35 13.80 16.87 -8.47
C ARG A 35 14.40 16.78 -7.07
N GLU A 36 14.58 17.92 -6.43
CA GLU A 36 15.00 17.95 -5.01
C GLU A 36 13.87 17.54 -4.05
N SER A 37 12.62 17.65 -4.50
CA SER A 37 11.41 17.30 -3.75
C SER A 37 11.15 15.79 -3.65
N THR A 38 11.91 14.95 -4.36
CA THR A 38 11.82 13.48 -4.25
C THR A 38 13.08 12.90 -3.63
N GLY A 39 12.94 12.01 -2.64
CA GLY A 39 14.08 11.30 -2.03
C GLY A 39 14.37 9.93 -2.65
N ALA A 40 13.43 9.41 -3.45
CA ALA A 40 13.57 8.16 -4.18
C ALA A 40 12.74 8.18 -5.48
N VAL A 41 13.09 7.30 -6.41
CA VAL A 41 12.35 7.03 -7.65
C VAL A 41 11.93 5.57 -7.66
N THR A 42 10.63 5.29 -7.79
CA THR A 42 10.14 3.92 -7.96
C THR A 42 9.82 3.66 -9.43
N THR A 43 10.37 2.62 -10.04
CA THR A 43 10.02 2.28 -11.43
C THR A 43 8.60 1.74 -11.52
N ARG A 44 7.95 1.84 -12.69
CA ARG A 44 6.79 1.00 -12.98
C ARG A 44 7.17 -0.47 -12.79
N THR A 45 6.23 -1.28 -12.30
CA THR A 45 6.44 -2.72 -12.10
C THR A 45 6.85 -3.38 -13.41
N SER A 46 8.03 -4.00 -13.46
CA SER A 46 8.56 -4.66 -14.66
C SER A 46 8.62 -6.18 -14.49
N MET A 47 8.62 -6.89 -15.63
CA MET A 47 8.87 -8.33 -15.70
C MET A 47 10.18 -8.57 -16.46
N LEU A 48 10.77 -9.76 -16.33
CA LEU A 48 11.95 -10.14 -17.12
C LEU A 48 11.68 -10.06 -18.63
N GLY A 49 10.52 -10.57 -19.07
CA GLY A 49 10.11 -10.59 -20.47
C GLY A 49 9.36 -9.34 -20.96
N GLY A 50 9.01 -8.41 -20.05
CA GLY A 50 8.03 -7.35 -20.33
C GLY A 50 6.60 -7.86 -20.24
N PHE A 51 5.64 -6.94 -20.15
CA PHE A 51 4.21 -7.25 -20.09
C PHE A 51 3.54 -7.04 -21.44
N GLY A 52 2.65 -7.95 -21.84
CA GLY A 52 1.84 -7.83 -23.04
C GLY A 52 0.76 -6.74 -22.91
N HIS A 53 1.18 -5.48 -22.93
CA HIS A 53 0.26 -4.34 -22.86
C HIS A 53 -0.62 -4.29 -24.12
N ASP A 54 -1.88 -3.95 -23.90
CA ASP A 54 -2.95 -3.89 -24.90
C ASP A 54 -3.74 -2.63 -24.58
N GLU A 55 -3.61 -1.60 -25.42
CA GLU A 55 -4.20 -0.27 -25.23
C GLU A 55 -5.73 -0.29 -25.19
N ASN A 56 -6.36 -1.34 -25.76
CA ASN A 56 -7.81 -1.50 -25.73
C ASN A 56 -8.32 -2.15 -24.43
N LYS A 57 -7.43 -2.69 -23.59
CA LYS A 57 -7.80 -3.37 -22.35
C LYS A 57 -7.23 -2.71 -21.12
N HIS A 58 -5.99 -2.25 -21.21
CA HIS A 58 -5.23 -1.73 -20.08
C HIS A 58 -5.33 -0.21 -20.06
N GLN A 59 -6.42 0.27 -19.49
CA GLN A 59 -6.80 1.68 -19.50
C GLN A 59 -6.90 2.23 -18.08
N TYR A 60 -7.03 3.54 -17.98
CA TYR A 60 -7.31 4.23 -16.74
C TYR A 60 -8.18 5.44 -17.01
N VAL A 61 -8.93 5.83 -15.99
CA VAL A 61 -9.69 7.07 -15.95
C VAL A 61 -9.40 7.81 -14.66
N PHE A 62 -9.50 9.13 -14.73
CA PHE A 62 -9.62 10.00 -13.57
C PHE A 62 -11.08 10.38 -13.38
N PHE A 63 -11.46 10.59 -12.13
CA PHE A 63 -12.80 11.04 -11.78
C PHE A 63 -12.77 11.79 -10.45
N ASN A 64 -13.89 12.38 -10.10
CA ASN A 64 -14.08 13.05 -8.82
C ASN A 64 -14.57 12.03 -7.77
N GLY A 65 -13.78 11.77 -6.74
CA GLY A 65 -14.11 10.80 -5.71
C GLY A 65 -15.26 11.20 -4.76
N SER A 66 -15.80 12.41 -4.86
CA SER A 66 -16.89 12.90 -4.01
C SER A 66 -18.27 12.83 -4.66
N ASN A 67 -18.36 13.12 -5.97
CA ASN A 67 -19.63 13.04 -6.72
C ASN A 67 -19.60 12.02 -7.87
N HIS A 68 -18.44 11.41 -8.14
CA HIS A 68 -18.21 10.40 -9.19
C HIS A 68 -18.34 10.91 -10.62
N ASP A 69 -18.32 12.23 -10.81
CA ASP A 69 -18.38 12.88 -12.13
C ASP A 69 -16.99 13.09 -12.76
N ASN A 70 -16.98 13.70 -13.94
CA ASN A 70 -15.78 14.09 -14.70
C ASN A 70 -14.87 12.89 -14.96
N VAL A 71 -15.48 11.80 -15.43
CA VAL A 71 -14.80 10.57 -15.82
C VAL A 71 -14.10 10.83 -17.15
N THR A 72 -12.77 10.76 -17.16
CA THR A 72 -12.00 10.93 -18.41
C THR A 72 -10.57 10.43 -18.23
N PRO A 73 -9.93 9.89 -19.29
CA PRO A 73 -8.51 9.54 -19.25
C PRO A 73 -7.59 10.78 -19.22
N ILE A 74 -8.12 11.99 -19.47
CA ILE A 74 -7.36 13.23 -19.50
C ILE A 74 -7.48 13.93 -18.13
N SER A 75 -6.36 14.28 -17.52
CA SER A 75 -6.38 15.09 -16.30
C SER A 75 -6.97 16.48 -16.60
N SER A 76 -8.07 16.84 -15.94
CA SER A 76 -8.58 18.21 -15.92
C SER A 76 -8.61 18.72 -14.47
N LEU A 77 -7.67 19.62 -14.18
CA LEU A 77 -7.67 20.39 -12.92
C LEU A 77 -8.61 21.60 -12.98
N SER A 78 -9.14 21.89 -14.17
CA SER A 78 -10.05 23.00 -14.46
C SER A 78 -11.52 22.55 -14.35
N GLY A 79 -12.26 23.12 -13.40
CA GLY A 79 -13.67 22.85 -13.15
C GLY A 79 -14.08 23.22 -11.72
N PRO A 80 -15.39 23.30 -11.40
CA PRO A 80 -15.87 23.68 -10.08
C PRO A 80 -15.54 22.65 -8.98
N VAL A 81 -15.40 21.36 -9.33
CA VAL A 81 -14.92 20.31 -8.41
C VAL A 81 -13.86 19.43 -9.12
N PRO A 82 -12.58 19.48 -8.74
CA PRO A 82 -11.49 18.83 -9.48
C PRO A 82 -11.45 17.32 -9.27
N GLN A 83 -10.89 16.60 -10.24
CA GLN A 83 -10.61 15.16 -10.13
C GLN A 83 -9.58 14.90 -9.03
N ASN A 84 -9.80 13.82 -8.27
CA ASN A 84 -8.90 13.40 -7.18
C ASN A 84 -8.82 11.87 -7.03
N ALA A 85 -9.49 11.13 -7.90
CA ALA A 85 -9.57 9.67 -7.88
C ALA A 85 -9.17 9.09 -9.24
N SER A 86 -8.82 7.81 -9.25
CA SER A 86 -8.55 7.07 -10.48
C SER A 86 -9.05 5.64 -10.38
N LEU A 87 -9.58 5.11 -11.49
CA LEU A 87 -9.84 3.70 -11.69
C LEU A 87 -8.93 3.21 -12.82
N ASN A 88 -8.36 2.02 -12.71
CA ASN A 88 -7.49 1.49 -13.76
C ASN A 88 -7.57 -0.03 -13.89
N SER A 89 -7.52 -0.51 -15.13
CA SER A 89 -7.32 -1.92 -15.50
C SER A 89 -5.88 -2.17 -15.98
N LEU A 90 -4.94 -1.31 -15.57
CA LEU A 90 -3.56 -1.40 -16.02
C LEU A 90 -2.90 -2.66 -15.48
N GLY A 91 -2.14 -3.32 -16.35
CA GLY A 91 -1.20 -4.36 -15.95
C GLY A 91 0.18 -3.79 -15.62
N TYR A 92 1.22 -4.54 -15.95
CA TYR A 92 2.60 -4.17 -15.67
C TYR A 92 3.24 -3.38 -16.83
N SER A 93 4.52 -3.04 -16.69
CA SER A 93 5.28 -2.32 -17.71
C SER A 93 5.47 -3.17 -18.99
N PRO A 94 5.25 -2.61 -20.19
CA PRO A 94 5.64 -3.28 -21.43
C PRO A 94 7.16 -3.44 -21.56
N LEU A 95 7.94 -2.52 -20.97
CA LEU A 95 9.40 -2.60 -20.94
C LEU A 95 9.89 -3.65 -19.95
N ARG A 96 11.00 -4.31 -20.32
CA ARG A 96 11.68 -5.35 -19.54
C ARG A 96 12.46 -4.74 -18.39
N LEU A 97 12.69 -5.55 -17.34
CA LEU A 97 13.56 -5.17 -16.22
C LEU A 97 14.92 -4.63 -16.68
N ALA A 98 15.54 -5.27 -17.67
CA ALA A 98 16.85 -4.85 -18.18
C ALA A 98 16.85 -3.40 -18.72
N GLU A 99 15.76 -2.98 -19.36
CA GLU A 99 15.64 -1.63 -19.92
C GLU A 99 15.58 -0.57 -18.82
N TYR A 100 14.86 -0.82 -17.73
CA TYR A 100 14.88 0.06 -16.55
C TYR A 100 16.27 0.18 -15.94
N LEU A 101 17.00 -0.94 -15.82
CA LEU A 101 18.37 -0.91 -15.29
C LEU A 101 19.31 -0.11 -16.20
N ASP A 102 19.13 -0.19 -17.53
CA ASP A 102 19.91 0.61 -18.48
C ASP A 102 19.55 2.10 -18.45
N MET A 103 18.29 2.46 -18.21
CA MET A 103 17.88 3.84 -17.98
C MET A 103 18.55 4.40 -16.72
N ILE A 104 18.55 3.65 -15.62
CA ILE A 104 19.20 4.07 -14.36
C ILE A 104 20.71 4.26 -14.57
N ARG A 105 21.38 3.33 -15.27
CA ARG A 105 22.79 3.49 -15.65
C ARG A 105 23.02 4.73 -16.51
N THR A 106 22.10 5.05 -17.41
CA THR A 106 22.18 6.25 -18.23
C THR A 106 22.08 7.52 -17.38
N ILE A 107 21.09 7.61 -16.50
CA ILE A 107 20.95 8.72 -15.54
C ILE A 107 22.21 8.86 -14.67
N ALA A 108 22.78 7.75 -14.19
CA ALA A 108 24.00 7.78 -13.39
C ALA A 108 25.22 8.31 -14.16
N ARG A 109 25.37 7.95 -15.43
CA ARG A 109 26.43 8.49 -16.30
C ARG A 109 26.24 9.97 -16.58
N GLU A 110 25.01 10.40 -16.86
CA GLU A 110 24.66 11.80 -17.12
C GLU A 110 24.91 12.67 -15.88
N ALA A 111 24.58 12.18 -14.69
CA ALA A 111 24.79 12.92 -13.44
C ALA A 111 26.28 13.09 -13.09
N GLY A 112 27.12 12.09 -13.41
CA GLY A 112 28.56 12.16 -13.24
C GLY A 112 28.99 12.63 -11.83
N ALA A 113 29.87 13.62 -11.77
CA ALA A 113 30.35 14.19 -10.51
C ALA A 113 29.29 15.02 -9.75
N GLN A 114 28.19 15.41 -10.41
CA GLN A 114 27.08 16.15 -9.80
C GLN A 114 26.01 15.22 -9.23
N ALA A 115 26.24 13.89 -9.26
CA ALA A 115 25.32 12.90 -8.76
C ALA A 115 24.93 13.15 -7.30
N ARG A 116 23.65 13.43 -7.09
CA ARG A 116 23.04 13.47 -5.76
C ARG A 116 22.60 12.08 -5.38
N ARG A 117 22.71 11.80 -4.08
CA ARG A 117 22.25 10.53 -3.55
C ARG A 117 20.73 10.43 -3.65
N LYS A 118 20.26 9.43 -4.39
CA LYS A 118 18.84 9.13 -4.52
C LYS A 118 18.61 7.65 -4.75
N TRP A 119 17.66 7.08 -4.01
CA TRP A 119 17.29 5.69 -4.18
C TRP A 119 16.55 5.48 -5.49
N PHE A 120 16.87 4.38 -6.18
CA PHE A 120 15.98 3.78 -7.16
C PHE A 120 15.38 2.52 -6.55
N ILE A 121 14.05 2.48 -6.44
CA ILE A 121 13.29 1.31 -6.03
C ILE A 121 12.77 0.64 -7.30
N ILE A 122 13.36 -0.50 -7.66
CA ILE A 122 12.99 -1.24 -8.87
C ILE A 122 11.82 -2.16 -8.52
N SER A 123 10.62 -1.79 -8.95
CA SER A 123 9.42 -2.61 -8.76
C SER A 123 9.37 -3.72 -9.80
N VAL A 124 9.23 -4.97 -9.36
CA VAL A 124 9.23 -6.16 -10.21
C VAL A 124 8.12 -7.14 -9.84
N THR A 125 7.77 -8.00 -10.79
CA THR A 125 6.84 -9.12 -10.60
C THR A 125 7.17 -10.25 -11.60
N GLY A 126 6.54 -11.41 -11.44
CA GLY A 126 6.82 -12.63 -12.21
C GLY A 126 6.47 -13.87 -11.41
N THR A 127 6.93 -15.04 -11.83
CA THR A 127 6.93 -16.24 -10.96
C THR A 127 7.94 -16.08 -9.81
N PRO A 128 7.88 -16.90 -8.74
CA PRO A 128 8.89 -16.88 -7.67
C PRO A 128 10.33 -16.96 -8.19
N GLU A 129 10.58 -17.81 -9.20
CA GLU A 129 11.89 -17.97 -9.84
C GLU A 129 12.30 -16.71 -10.61
N GLU A 130 11.38 -16.11 -11.37
CA GLU A 130 11.64 -14.86 -12.11
C GLU A 130 11.94 -13.69 -11.17
N VAL A 131 11.26 -13.63 -10.01
CA VAL A 131 11.53 -12.64 -8.97
C VAL A 131 12.94 -12.86 -8.36
N ALA A 132 13.35 -14.11 -8.12
CA ALA A 132 14.70 -14.43 -7.67
C ALA A 132 15.78 -14.07 -8.70
N VAL A 133 15.51 -14.27 -9.99
CA VAL A 133 16.39 -13.84 -11.09
C VAL A 133 16.43 -12.31 -11.16
N SER A 134 15.29 -11.63 -10.97
CA SER A 134 15.22 -10.17 -10.93
C SER A 134 16.09 -9.58 -9.82
N TYR A 135 16.07 -10.16 -8.62
CA TYR A 135 17.00 -9.79 -7.54
C TYR A 135 18.46 -9.90 -7.98
N THR A 136 18.82 -11.00 -8.65
CA THR A 136 20.19 -11.23 -9.14
C THR A 136 20.61 -10.17 -10.15
N ASN A 137 19.71 -9.80 -11.07
CA ASN A 137 19.97 -8.77 -12.07
C ASN A 137 20.12 -7.37 -11.46
N ILE A 138 19.28 -7.03 -10.47
CA ILE A 138 19.36 -5.74 -9.76
C ILE A 138 20.65 -5.67 -8.93
N LEU A 139 21.02 -6.76 -8.23
CA LEU A 139 22.27 -6.83 -7.48
C LEU A 139 23.49 -6.68 -8.41
N ALA A 140 23.47 -7.32 -9.59
CA ALA A 140 24.51 -7.14 -10.59
C ALA A 140 24.58 -5.70 -11.11
N ALA A 141 23.43 -5.04 -11.32
CA ALA A 141 23.39 -3.63 -11.69
C ALA A 141 23.94 -2.72 -10.58
N GLN A 142 23.60 -2.98 -9.31
CA GLN A 142 24.13 -2.22 -8.18
C GLN A 142 25.66 -2.23 -8.16
N ARG A 143 26.30 -3.36 -8.50
CA ARG A 143 27.78 -3.46 -8.56
C ARG A 143 28.41 -2.54 -9.61
N SER A 144 27.65 -2.15 -10.63
CA SER A 144 28.07 -1.20 -11.68
C SER A 144 27.74 0.26 -11.35
N LEU A 145 27.08 0.52 -10.22
CA LEU A 145 26.62 1.85 -9.81
C LEU A 145 27.26 2.27 -8.48
N PRO A 146 27.58 3.56 -8.29
CA PRO A 146 28.11 4.06 -7.03
C PRO A 146 27.03 3.99 -5.94
N LEU A 147 27.20 3.11 -4.95
CA LEU A 147 26.29 2.96 -3.80
C LEU A 147 26.03 4.27 -3.03
N SER A 148 27.00 5.18 -3.02
CA SER A 148 26.90 6.46 -2.33
C SER A 148 25.94 7.44 -3.01
N SER A 149 25.66 7.30 -4.31
CA SER A 149 24.78 8.20 -5.05
C SER A 149 23.59 7.52 -5.75
N PHE A 150 23.73 6.27 -6.17
CA PHE A 150 22.69 5.45 -6.81
C PHE A 150 22.49 4.12 -6.07
N PRO A 151 22.02 4.15 -4.81
CA PRO A 151 21.61 2.95 -4.12
C PRO A 151 20.31 2.40 -4.74
N LEU A 152 20.31 1.09 -4.99
CA LEU A 152 19.17 0.34 -5.53
C LEU A 152 18.48 -0.43 -4.41
N ALA A 153 17.16 -0.44 -4.47
CA ALA A 153 16.30 -1.34 -3.72
C ALA A 153 15.38 -2.09 -4.69
N MET A 154 14.93 -3.27 -4.30
CA MET A 154 13.95 -4.05 -5.05
C MET A 154 12.61 -4.01 -4.32
N GLU A 155 11.53 -3.74 -5.04
CA GLU A 155 10.16 -3.91 -4.54
C GLU A 155 9.51 -5.07 -5.30
N ILE A 156 8.93 -6.03 -4.58
CA ILE A 156 8.20 -7.15 -5.19
C ILE A 156 6.71 -6.80 -5.14
N ASN A 157 6.12 -6.65 -6.32
CA ASN A 157 4.71 -6.34 -6.46
C ASN A 157 3.89 -7.62 -6.63
N LEU A 158 3.25 -8.05 -5.54
CA LEU A 158 2.37 -9.22 -5.47
C LEU A 158 0.90 -8.84 -5.24
N SER A 159 0.54 -7.60 -5.58
CA SER A 159 -0.70 -6.96 -5.14
C SER A 159 -1.59 -6.43 -6.27
N CYS A 160 -1.18 -6.56 -7.53
CA CYS A 160 -1.94 -6.02 -8.66
C CYS A 160 -3.29 -6.73 -8.86
N PRO A 161 -4.43 -6.03 -8.73
CA PRO A 161 -5.76 -6.64 -8.86
C PRO A 161 -6.17 -6.92 -10.31
N ASN A 162 -5.44 -6.39 -11.30
CA ASN A 162 -5.86 -6.34 -12.70
C ASN A 162 -5.36 -7.53 -13.55
N ILE A 163 -4.90 -8.61 -12.94
CA ILE A 163 -4.42 -9.79 -13.67
C ILE A 163 -5.56 -10.83 -13.76
N PRO A 164 -6.11 -11.10 -14.96
CA PRO A 164 -7.25 -12.00 -15.11
C PRO A 164 -6.98 -13.40 -14.55
N GLY A 165 -7.90 -13.91 -13.74
CA GLY A 165 -7.86 -15.27 -13.19
C GLY A 165 -6.72 -15.55 -12.20
N LYS A 166 -5.97 -14.52 -11.79
CA LYS A 166 -4.85 -14.66 -10.84
C LYS A 166 -5.05 -13.71 -9.67
N PRO A 167 -5.70 -14.16 -8.56
CA PRO A 167 -5.79 -13.33 -7.37
C PRO A 167 -4.37 -12.95 -6.91
N PRO A 168 -4.17 -11.71 -6.41
CA PRO A 168 -2.84 -11.27 -5.99
C PRO A 168 -2.22 -12.25 -4.97
N PRO A 169 -0.98 -12.72 -5.16
CA PRO A 169 -0.36 -13.70 -4.27
C PRO A 169 -0.30 -13.25 -2.81
N ALA A 170 -0.23 -11.93 -2.55
CA ALA A 170 -0.22 -11.36 -1.21
C ALA A 170 -1.60 -11.38 -0.50
N TYR A 171 -2.62 -11.99 -1.10
CA TYR A 171 -3.87 -12.39 -0.42
C TYR A 171 -3.89 -13.87 0.00
N SER A 172 -2.82 -14.64 -0.28
CA SER A 172 -2.77 -16.08 -0.03
C SER A 172 -1.43 -16.48 0.61
N GLY A 173 -1.46 -16.90 1.88
CA GLY A 173 -0.26 -17.33 2.63
C GLY A 173 0.62 -18.32 1.86
N PRO A 174 0.09 -19.46 1.35
CA PRO A 174 0.88 -20.43 0.60
C PRO A 174 1.55 -19.87 -0.67
N ALA A 175 0.93 -18.89 -1.32
CA ALA A 175 1.51 -18.26 -2.51
C ALA A 175 2.61 -17.28 -2.08
N LEU A 176 2.33 -16.43 -1.10
CA LEU A 176 3.30 -15.50 -0.51
C LEU A 176 4.56 -16.23 -0.02
N ALA A 177 4.41 -17.37 0.67
CA ALA A 177 5.49 -18.22 1.16
C ALA A 177 6.49 -18.62 0.05
N GLN A 178 5.99 -18.95 -1.14
CA GLN A 178 6.83 -19.34 -2.29
C GLN A 178 7.69 -18.17 -2.76
N TYR A 179 7.10 -16.96 -2.88
CA TYR A 179 7.84 -15.76 -3.27
C TYR A 179 8.89 -15.38 -2.23
N LEU A 180 8.51 -15.38 -0.95
CA LEU A 180 9.42 -15.07 0.16
C LEU A 180 10.61 -16.04 0.20
N THR A 181 10.35 -17.33 0.03
CA THR A 181 11.40 -18.36 -0.01
C THR A 181 12.34 -18.17 -1.20
N ALA A 182 11.81 -17.92 -2.40
CA ALA A 182 12.62 -17.73 -3.60
C ALA A 182 13.54 -16.50 -3.50
N VAL A 183 13.00 -15.39 -3.01
CA VAL A 183 13.73 -14.14 -2.77
C VAL A 183 14.79 -14.31 -1.70
N PHE A 184 14.45 -14.96 -0.59
CA PHE A 184 15.40 -15.21 0.49
C PHE A 184 16.58 -16.07 0.03
N ASN A 185 16.32 -17.10 -0.76
CA ASN A 185 17.36 -17.90 -1.37
C ASN A 185 18.24 -17.07 -2.32
N ALA A 186 17.65 -16.14 -3.08
CA ALA A 186 18.41 -15.21 -3.92
C ALA A 186 19.29 -14.25 -3.11
N ILE A 187 18.78 -13.70 -2.01
CA ILE A 187 19.52 -12.85 -1.07
C ILE A 187 20.73 -13.61 -0.50
N LYS A 188 20.52 -14.83 0.00
CA LYS A 188 21.59 -15.69 0.52
C LYS A 188 22.68 -15.97 -0.51
N ARG A 189 22.28 -16.28 -1.76
CA ARG A 189 23.25 -16.50 -2.84
C ARG A 189 24.06 -15.25 -3.16
N GLY A 190 23.40 -14.09 -3.25
CA GLY A 190 24.07 -12.81 -3.54
C GLY A 190 25.05 -12.41 -2.44
N ASP A 191 24.66 -12.60 -1.18
CA ASP A 191 25.51 -12.34 -0.02
C ASP A 191 26.78 -13.21 -0.03
N SER A 192 26.62 -14.53 -0.18
CA SER A 192 27.74 -15.46 -0.26
C SER A 192 28.66 -15.20 -1.46
N ALA A 193 28.12 -14.75 -2.59
CA ALA A 193 28.88 -14.55 -3.81
C ALA A 193 29.61 -13.21 -3.86
N TYR A 194 29.03 -12.14 -3.30
CA TYR A 194 29.51 -10.77 -3.52
C TYR A 194 29.72 -9.96 -2.22
N GLY A 195 29.29 -10.46 -1.06
CA GLY A 195 29.31 -9.68 0.19
C GLY A 195 28.48 -8.39 0.11
N LEU A 196 27.53 -8.33 -0.81
CA LEU A 196 26.71 -7.17 -1.11
C LEU A 196 25.23 -7.57 -1.06
N ARG A 197 24.42 -6.73 -0.41
CA ARG A 197 22.97 -6.89 -0.33
C ARG A 197 22.29 -5.59 -0.72
N ILE A 198 21.22 -5.69 -1.48
CA ILE A 198 20.28 -4.57 -1.73
C ILE A 198 19.07 -4.71 -0.81
N ALA A 199 18.42 -3.60 -0.49
CA ALA A 199 17.17 -3.64 0.25
C ALA A 199 16.06 -4.31 -0.59
N VAL A 200 15.22 -5.12 0.05
CA VAL A 200 14.09 -5.78 -0.63
C VAL A 200 12.80 -5.50 0.13
N GLY A 201 11.76 -5.08 -0.56
CA GLY A 201 10.45 -4.82 0.03
C GLY A 201 9.30 -5.48 -0.70
N LEU A 202 8.13 -5.46 -0.06
CA LEU A 202 6.90 -6.04 -0.58
C LEU A 202 5.85 -4.94 -0.75
N LYS A 203 5.25 -4.83 -1.93
CA LYS A 203 4.08 -3.97 -2.13
C LYS A 203 2.80 -4.74 -1.81
N THR A 204 2.15 -4.40 -0.72
CA THR A 204 0.95 -5.10 -0.24
C THR A 204 -0.31 -4.62 -0.98
N PRO A 205 -1.33 -5.48 -1.14
CA PRO A 205 -2.64 -5.04 -1.60
C PRO A 205 -3.38 -4.35 -0.44
N PRO A 206 -4.52 -3.70 -0.68
CA PRO A 206 -5.30 -3.12 0.41
C PRO A 206 -5.91 -4.22 1.25
N TYR A 207 -5.45 -4.38 2.49
CA TYR A 207 -6.07 -5.30 3.42
C TYR A 207 -7.29 -4.67 4.06
N THR A 208 -8.40 -5.41 4.04
CA THR A 208 -9.73 -4.94 4.44
C THR A 208 -10.23 -5.59 5.73
N HIS A 209 -9.58 -6.66 6.21
CA HIS A 209 -9.91 -7.33 7.47
C HIS A 209 -8.67 -7.92 8.15
N ASN A 210 -8.74 -8.14 9.46
CA ASN A 210 -7.60 -8.52 10.32
C ASN A 210 -6.86 -9.79 9.82
N GLY A 211 -7.59 -10.83 9.44
CA GLY A 211 -6.99 -12.10 8.97
C GLY A 211 -6.00 -11.96 7.80
N GLN A 212 -6.13 -10.95 6.95
CA GLN A 212 -5.15 -10.70 5.88
C GLN A 212 -3.82 -10.16 6.42
N TYR A 213 -3.88 -9.30 7.43
CA TYR A 213 -2.69 -8.77 8.09
C TYR A 213 -1.96 -9.86 8.90
N GLN A 214 -2.72 -10.71 9.59
CA GLN A 214 -2.18 -11.89 10.30
C GLN A 214 -1.46 -12.82 9.32
N MET A 215 -2.08 -13.14 8.18
CA MET A 215 -1.46 -13.97 7.16
C MET A 215 -0.12 -13.42 6.65
N LEU A 216 -0.01 -12.10 6.38
CA LEU A 216 1.28 -11.51 6.02
C LEU A 216 2.30 -11.65 7.16
N THR A 217 1.88 -11.35 8.38
CA THR A 217 2.76 -11.37 9.56
C THR A 217 3.29 -12.77 9.85
N ASP A 218 2.44 -13.79 9.79
CA ASP A 218 2.81 -15.20 9.99
C ASP A 218 3.88 -15.64 8.99
N GLU A 219 3.70 -15.30 7.70
CA GLU A 219 4.68 -15.64 6.66
C GLU A 219 6.02 -14.91 6.84
N LEU A 220 6.00 -13.64 7.29
CA LEU A 220 7.22 -12.90 7.62
C LEU A 220 7.94 -13.50 8.84
N LEU A 221 7.20 -13.98 9.85
CA LEU A 221 7.75 -14.64 11.04
C LEU A 221 8.36 -16.01 10.71
N ILE A 222 7.70 -16.81 9.86
CA ILE A 222 8.26 -18.08 9.35
C ILE A 222 9.59 -17.82 8.62
N LEU A 223 9.63 -16.78 7.80
CA LEU A 223 10.85 -16.38 7.10
C LEU A 223 11.94 -15.91 8.06
N ALA A 224 11.58 -15.12 9.08
CA ALA A 224 12.50 -14.67 10.12
C ALA A 224 13.10 -15.85 10.88
N ALA A 225 12.28 -16.82 11.32
CA ALA A 225 12.74 -18.03 11.99
C ALA A 225 13.76 -18.81 11.13
N SER A 226 13.52 -18.88 9.83
CA SER A 226 14.42 -19.49 8.84
C SER A 226 15.68 -18.67 8.53
N ASN A 227 15.77 -17.45 9.06
CA ASN A 227 16.87 -16.50 8.91
C ASN A 227 17.46 -16.08 10.26
N GLY A 228 17.56 -17.03 11.19
CA GLY A 228 18.15 -16.78 12.50
C GLY A 228 17.33 -15.80 13.34
N GLY A 229 16.03 -15.68 13.16
CA GLY A 229 15.12 -14.84 13.94
C GLY A 229 15.10 -13.36 13.54
N VAL A 230 15.48 -13.01 12.31
CA VAL A 230 15.32 -11.65 11.75
C VAL A 230 14.82 -11.79 10.32
N CYS A 231 13.72 -11.12 9.97
CA CYS A 231 13.21 -11.15 8.60
C CYS A 231 14.23 -10.52 7.64
N PRO A 232 14.51 -11.11 6.45
CA PRO A 232 15.40 -10.52 5.46
C PRO A 232 14.76 -9.39 4.64
N VAL A 233 13.45 -9.15 4.79
CA VAL A 233 12.72 -8.07 4.10
C VAL A 233 13.02 -6.74 4.79
N SER A 234 13.29 -5.69 4.02
CA SER A 234 13.67 -4.36 4.49
C SER A 234 12.51 -3.40 4.68
N PHE A 235 11.46 -3.49 3.84
CA PHE A 235 10.35 -2.55 3.87
C PHE A 235 9.05 -3.13 3.30
N LEU A 236 7.93 -2.50 3.62
CA LEU A 236 6.62 -2.72 3.01
C LEU A 236 6.19 -1.43 2.29
N THR A 237 5.55 -1.56 1.13
CA THR A 237 4.85 -0.45 0.47
C THR A 237 3.35 -0.69 0.62
N ALA A 238 2.68 0.11 1.45
CA ALA A 238 1.27 -0.03 1.80
C ALA A 238 0.51 1.24 1.37
N THR A 239 -0.30 1.22 0.31
CA THR A 239 -0.81 0.04 -0.41
C THR A 239 -0.95 0.23 -1.92
N ASN A 240 -1.21 -0.87 -2.63
CA ASN A 240 -1.60 -0.89 -4.04
C ASN A 240 -3.06 -0.43 -4.23
N THR A 241 -3.57 -0.44 -5.45
CA THR A 241 -4.97 -0.06 -5.73
C THR A 241 -5.96 -1.11 -5.21
N LEU A 242 -7.16 -0.69 -4.82
CA LEU A 242 -8.23 -1.61 -4.38
C LEU A 242 -8.96 -2.18 -5.59
N GLY A 243 -8.88 -3.50 -5.80
CA GLY A 243 -9.59 -4.18 -6.87
C GLY A 243 -11.10 -4.28 -6.64
N SER A 244 -11.79 -4.87 -7.62
CA SER A 244 -13.26 -5.07 -7.58
C SER A 244 -14.06 -3.77 -7.50
N CYS A 245 -13.50 -2.68 -8.03
CA CYS A 245 -14.17 -1.39 -8.11
C CYS A 245 -14.65 -1.11 -9.54
N LEU A 246 -15.74 -0.34 -9.65
CA LEU A 246 -16.39 0.02 -10.90
C LEU A 246 -16.73 1.52 -10.86
N VAL A 247 -16.55 2.21 -11.98
CA VAL A 247 -16.99 3.59 -12.19
C VAL A 247 -17.84 3.60 -13.45
N LEU A 248 -18.95 4.32 -13.38
CA LEU A 248 -19.87 4.51 -14.48
C LEU A 248 -19.86 5.98 -14.91
N GLU A 249 -20.05 6.24 -16.19
CA GLU A 249 -20.22 7.59 -16.74
C GLU A 249 -21.60 7.74 -17.40
N PRO A 250 -22.20 8.94 -17.40
CA PRO A 250 -23.47 9.17 -18.09
C PRO A 250 -23.35 8.91 -19.60
N HIS A 251 -24.35 8.27 -20.18
CA HIS A 251 -24.47 8.08 -21.63
C HIS A 251 -25.32 9.20 -22.24
N ASP A 252 -24.75 9.99 -23.15
CA ASP A 252 -25.40 11.19 -23.70
C ASP A 252 -26.67 10.89 -24.52
N ASP A 253 -26.81 9.68 -25.07
CA ASP A 253 -27.88 9.33 -26.02
C ASP A 253 -29.11 8.64 -25.38
N ASP A 254 -29.06 8.28 -24.09
CA ASP A 254 -30.20 7.68 -23.36
C ASP A 254 -30.50 8.48 -22.07
N GLU A 255 -31.72 8.99 -21.91
CA GLU A 255 -32.16 9.65 -20.66
C GLU A 255 -31.96 8.70 -19.46
N GLY A 256 -30.87 8.90 -18.71
CA GLY A 256 -30.52 8.09 -17.53
C GLY A 256 -29.67 6.85 -17.81
N GLY A 257 -29.11 6.71 -19.02
CA GLY A 257 -28.15 5.64 -19.35
C GLY A 257 -26.79 5.84 -18.69
N PHE A 258 -26.14 4.73 -18.33
CA PHE A 258 -24.77 4.71 -17.79
C PHE A 258 -23.90 3.73 -18.59
N GLU A 259 -22.65 4.11 -18.84
CA GLU A 259 -21.63 3.26 -19.47
C GLU A 259 -20.48 2.95 -18.52
N LEU A 260 -19.72 1.89 -18.81
CA LEU A 260 -18.54 1.52 -18.05
C LEU A 260 -17.38 2.48 -18.38
N ALA A 261 -16.77 3.06 -17.34
CA ALA A 261 -15.62 3.93 -17.52
C ALA A 261 -14.33 3.21 -17.97
N LEU A 262 -14.34 1.87 -17.93
CA LEU A 262 -13.25 1.02 -18.40
C LEU A 262 -13.82 -0.06 -19.33
N PRO A 263 -13.00 -0.64 -20.22
CA PRO A 263 -13.43 -1.74 -21.09
C PRO A 263 -14.00 -2.90 -20.27
N GLU A 264 -15.01 -3.59 -20.83
CA GLU A 264 -15.65 -4.77 -20.23
C GLU A 264 -14.64 -5.73 -19.58
N PRO A 265 -14.82 -6.13 -18.31
CA PRO A 265 -16.03 -5.97 -17.48
C PRO A 265 -16.15 -4.64 -16.72
N GLY A 266 -15.34 -3.63 -17.01
CA GLY A 266 -15.33 -2.34 -16.31
C GLY A 266 -14.70 -2.35 -14.92
N ILE A 267 -14.33 -3.53 -14.42
CA ILE A 267 -13.73 -3.71 -13.10
C ILE A 267 -12.25 -3.32 -13.12
N GLY A 268 -11.84 -2.49 -12.16
CA GLY A 268 -10.46 -2.05 -12.01
C GLY A 268 -10.03 -1.77 -10.59
N GLY A 269 -8.79 -1.31 -10.47
CA GLY A 269 -8.16 -0.85 -9.24
C GLY A 269 -8.50 0.62 -8.93
N LEU A 270 -9.22 0.86 -7.83
CA LEU A 270 -9.50 2.18 -7.28
C LEU A 270 -8.29 2.74 -6.54
N ALA A 271 -8.00 4.02 -6.79
CA ALA A 271 -6.98 4.80 -6.10
C ALA A 271 -7.36 6.29 -6.02
N GLY A 272 -6.45 7.09 -5.46
CA GLY A 272 -6.68 8.50 -5.17
C GLY A 272 -7.41 8.71 -3.84
N ALA A 273 -8.07 9.87 -3.70
CA ALA A 273 -8.66 10.30 -2.43
C ALA A 273 -9.60 9.26 -1.77
N PRO A 274 -10.47 8.53 -2.51
CA PRO A 274 -11.34 7.51 -1.91
C PRO A 274 -10.59 6.37 -1.20
N LEU A 275 -9.36 6.04 -1.65
CA LEU A 275 -8.55 4.98 -1.05
C LEU A 275 -7.85 5.44 0.24
N HIS A 276 -7.70 6.74 0.46
CA HIS A 276 -6.82 7.28 1.51
C HIS A 276 -7.15 6.76 2.93
N PRO A 277 -8.42 6.72 3.40
CA PRO A 277 -8.72 6.21 4.74
C PRO A 277 -8.31 4.74 4.92
N LEU A 278 -8.54 3.90 3.91
CA LEU A 278 -8.13 2.49 3.93
C LEU A 278 -6.60 2.36 3.95
N ALA A 279 -5.89 3.19 3.18
CA ALA A 279 -4.43 3.23 3.17
C ALA A 279 -3.85 3.62 4.54
N LEU A 280 -4.43 4.63 5.21
CA LEU A 280 -4.03 5.02 6.57
C LEU A 280 -4.22 3.87 7.57
N GLY A 281 -5.33 3.16 7.48
CA GLY A 281 -5.59 1.95 8.28
C GLY A 281 -4.55 0.85 8.02
N ASN A 282 -4.20 0.61 6.75
CA ASN A 282 -3.18 -0.36 6.38
C ASN A 282 -1.82 -0.03 6.99
N VAL A 283 -1.35 1.22 6.87
CA VAL A 283 -0.09 1.65 7.46
C VAL A 283 -0.10 1.50 8.99
N THR A 284 -1.19 1.92 9.65
CA THR A 284 -1.34 1.82 11.11
C THR A 284 -1.27 0.37 11.57
N MET A 285 -2.05 -0.51 10.94
CA MET A 285 -2.17 -1.91 11.35
C MET A 285 -0.87 -2.68 11.09
N LEU A 286 -0.24 -2.47 9.94
CA LEU A 286 1.06 -3.07 9.65
C LEU A 286 2.12 -2.55 10.62
N GLY A 287 2.14 -1.25 10.93
CA GLY A 287 3.07 -0.68 11.90
C GLY A 287 2.97 -1.34 13.27
N ARG A 288 1.74 -1.50 13.78
CA ARG A 288 1.49 -2.22 15.04
C ARG A 288 2.00 -3.65 15.01
N MET A 289 1.75 -4.39 13.94
CA MET A 289 2.21 -5.78 13.83
C MET A 289 3.74 -5.89 13.76
N LEU A 290 4.41 -4.96 13.09
CA LEU A 290 5.88 -4.91 13.08
C LEU A 290 6.43 -4.59 14.48
N ASP A 291 5.75 -3.74 15.25
CA ASP A 291 6.12 -3.39 16.63
C ASP A 291 5.83 -4.52 17.62
N ASP A 292 4.71 -5.24 17.47
CA ASP A 292 4.34 -6.40 18.31
C ASP A 292 5.38 -7.53 18.16
N HIS A 293 6.01 -7.62 16.99
CA HIS A 293 7.09 -8.57 16.68
C HIS A 293 8.44 -7.88 16.46
N ARG A 294 8.78 -6.93 17.33
CA ARG A 294 9.94 -6.03 17.16
C ARG A 294 11.29 -6.75 16.98
N ALA A 295 11.46 -7.92 17.59
CA ALA A 295 12.72 -8.66 17.52
C ALA A 295 12.98 -9.21 16.11
N GLU A 296 11.93 -9.72 15.47
CA GLU A 296 11.98 -10.33 14.14
C GLU A 296 11.79 -9.29 13.02
N LEU A 297 10.85 -8.35 13.21
CA LEU A 297 10.28 -7.51 12.15
C LEU A 297 10.50 -6.01 12.36
N GLY A 298 10.80 -5.55 13.57
CA GLY A 298 10.82 -4.11 13.94
C GLY A 298 11.91 -3.25 13.28
N HIS A 299 12.67 -3.80 12.33
CA HIS A 299 13.60 -3.06 11.47
C HIS A 299 12.97 -2.66 10.12
N MET A 300 11.83 -3.27 9.77
CA MET A 300 11.13 -3.03 8.51
C MET A 300 10.50 -1.64 8.51
N GLN A 301 10.69 -0.90 7.41
CA GLN A 301 10.06 0.41 7.22
C GLN A 301 8.76 0.28 6.43
N ILE A 302 7.80 1.18 6.63
CA ILE A 302 6.59 1.25 5.80
C ILE A 302 6.65 2.50 4.91
N ILE A 303 6.59 2.30 3.60
CA ILE A 303 6.32 3.34 2.61
C ILE A 303 4.80 3.44 2.46
N GLY A 304 4.21 4.53 2.95
CA GLY A 304 2.77 4.77 2.90
C GLY A 304 2.33 5.31 1.54
N VAL A 305 1.33 4.69 0.92
CA VAL A 305 0.82 5.02 -0.43
C VAL A 305 -0.70 4.91 -0.45
N GLY A 306 -1.36 5.91 -1.03
CA GLY A 306 -2.79 5.90 -1.28
C GLY A 306 -3.41 7.26 -1.02
N GLY A 307 -3.93 7.90 -2.06
CA GLY A 307 -4.69 9.15 -1.96
C GLY A 307 -3.95 10.37 -1.39
N VAL A 308 -2.62 10.41 -1.51
CA VAL A 308 -1.82 11.60 -1.16
C VAL A 308 -1.68 12.49 -2.39
N SER A 309 -2.14 13.74 -2.27
CA SER A 309 -2.13 14.75 -3.34
C SER A 309 -1.67 16.15 -2.89
N ASP A 310 -1.41 16.32 -1.60
CA ASP A 310 -1.06 17.57 -0.93
C ASP A 310 -0.31 17.31 0.39
N ALA A 311 0.17 18.38 1.04
CA ALA A 311 0.91 18.28 2.28
C ALA A 311 0.07 17.74 3.45
N ALA A 312 -1.25 17.92 3.45
CA ALA A 312 -2.12 17.38 4.50
C ALA A 312 -2.21 15.85 4.40
N GLY A 313 -2.35 15.30 3.19
CA GLY A 313 -2.29 13.87 2.92
C GLY A 313 -0.95 13.27 3.28
N TYR A 314 0.15 13.98 2.98
CA TYR A 314 1.49 13.60 3.42
C TYR A 314 1.57 13.51 4.95
N ARG A 315 1.16 14.58 5.66
CA ARG A 315 1.20 14.63 7.14
C ARG A 315 0.33 13.54 7.77
N ARG A 316 -0.85 13.25 7.23
CA ARG A 316 -1.69 12.13 7.68
C ARG A 316 -0.96 10.79 7.55
N MET A 317 -0.32 10.55 6.40
CA MET A 317 0.42 9.31 6.15
C MET A 317 1.63 9.16 7.08
N MET A 318 2.39 10.24 7.32
CA MET A 318 3.48 10.25 8.29
C MET A 318 2.97 10.02 9.72
N ALA A 319 1.85 10.64 10.11
CA ALA A 319 1.27 10.53 11.45
C ALA A 319 0.80 9.11 11.80
N VAL A 320 0.44 8.29 10.80
CA VAL A 320 0.06 6.89 11.01
C VAL A 320 1.25 5.91 10.97
N GLY A 321 2.49 6.43 10.88
CA GLY A 321 3.71 5.63 11.02
C GLY A 321 4.44 5.32 9.70
N ALA A 322 4.11 5.98 8.59
CA ALA A 322 4.92 5.85 7.38
C ALA A 322 6.32 6.44 7.57
N ALA A 323 7.35 5.73 7.12
CA ALA A 323 8.73 6.20 7.08
C ALA A 323 9.02 7.09 5.86
N ALA A 324 8.29 6.87 4.77
CA ALA A 324 8.27 7.71 3.57
C ALA A 324 6.90 7.60 2.89
N VAL A 325 6.56 8.56 2.03
CA VAL A 325 5.24 8.66 1.41
C VAL A 325 5.34 8.59 -0.12
N GLY A 326 4.65 7.62 -0.71
CA GLY A 326 4.58 7.44 -2.15
C GLY A 326 3.34 8.10 -2.79
N VAL A 327 3.53 8.77 -3.91
CA VAL A 327 2.49 9.44 -4.70
C VAL A 327 2.25 8.69 -6.03
N GLY A 328 0.98 8.42 -6.34
CA GLY A 328 0.54 7.70 -7.55
C GLY A 328 -0.45 8.51 -8.37
N THR A 329 -1.73 8.43 -8.04
CA THR A 329 -2.82 9.13 -8.76
C THR A 329 -2.56 10.63 -8.94
N ALA A 330 -2.04 11.32 -7.92
CA ALA A 330 -1.77 12.75 -8.02
C ALA A 330 -0.61 13.09 -8.98
N LEU A 331 0.33 12.17 -9.22
CA LEU A 331 1.35 12.34 -10.26
C LEU A 331 0.69 12.33 -11.65
N GLY A 332 -0.31 11.48 -11.85
CA GLY A 332 -1.10 11.48 -13.08
C GLY A 332 -1.96 12.73 -13.27
N LEU A 333 -2.56 13.22 -12.19
CA LEU A 333 -3.45 14.39 -12.23
C LEU A 333 -2.71 15.73 -12.35
N LYS A 334 -1.59 15.88 -11.66
CA LYS A 334 -0.86 17.16 -11.52
C LYS A 334 0.50 17.16 -12.21
N GLY A 335 0.91 16.04 -12.80
CA GLY A 335 2.28 15.85 -13.27
C GLY A 335 3.29 15.93 -12.11
N PHE A 336 4.54 16.15 -12.45
CA PHE A 336 5.63 16.13 -11.48
C PHE A 336 5.63 17.31 -10.49
N ALA A 337 4.87 18.37 -10.75
CA ALA A 337 4.78 19.55 -9.88
C ALA A 337 4.22 19.21 -8.48
N VAL A 338 3.42 18.14 -8.37
CA VAL A 338 2.86 17.66 -7.09
C VAL A 338 3.94 17.44 -6.03
N PHE A 339 5.13 17.01 -6.42
CA PHE A 339 6.22 16.78 -5.46
C PHE A 339 6.74 18.10 -4.90
N ASP A 340 6.87 19.13 -5.73
CA ASP A 340 7.35 20.45 -5.31
C ASP A 340 6.30 21.14 -4.43
N GLU A 341 5.02 21.02 -4.77
CA GLU A 341 3.89 21.51 -3.95
C GLU A 341 3.92 20.90 -2.54
N ILE A 342 3.92 19.56 -2.46
CA ILE A 342 3.96 18.85 -1.17
C ILE A 342 5.23 19.21 -0.41
N TYR A 343 6.39 19.18 -1.07
CA TYR A 343 7.67 19.40 -0.42
C TYR A 343 7.83 20.84 0.08
N GLY A 344 7.41 21.84 -0.70
CA GLY A 344 7.47 23.25 -0.32
C GLY A 344 6.68 23.54 0.95
N GLU A 345 5.45 23.02 1.04
CA GLU A 345 4.59 23.20 2.21
C GLU A 345 5.09 22.46 3.47
N ILE A 346 5.68 21.25 3.33
CA ILE A 346 6.21 20.53 4.50
C ILE A 346 7.57 21.08 4.96
N ALA A 347 8.36 21.66 4.07
CA ALA A 347 9.63 22.30 4.39
C ALA A 347 9.45 23.71 4.98
N GLY A 348 8.21 24.20 5.12
CA GLY A 348 7.93 25.54 5.62
C GLY A 348 8.31 26.66 4.64
N LYS A 349 8.42 26.36 3.34
CA LYS A 349 8.66 27.35 2.27
C LYS A 349 7.36 27.94 1.69
N GLY A 350 6.27 27.90 2.45
CA GLY A 350 5.04 28.60 2.11
C GLY A 350 5.11 30.04 2.60
N ASP A 351 5.08 30.99 1.66
CA ASP A 351 4.96 32.44 1.78
C ASP A 351 5.07 33.07 3.19
N GLU A 352 6.13 33.86 3.39
CA GLU A 352 6.34 34.77 4.53
C GLU A 352 5.31 35.92 4.63
N ASP A 353 4.06 35.75 4.18
CA ASP A 353 3.02 36.79 4.25
C ASP A 353 1.70 36.34 4.92
N GLY A 354 1.73 35.22 5.66
CA GLY A 354 0.55 34.67 6.36
C GLY A 354 0.69 34.53 7.87
N GLY A 355 1.70 35.15 8.49
CA GLY A 355 2.03 35.00 9.90
C GLY A 355 1.02 35.62 10.87
N ALA A 356 -0.14 35.00 11.06
CA ALA A 356 -0.91 35.12 12.30
C ALA A 356 -1.99 34.01 12.42
N LYS A 357 -1.92 33.29 13.55
CA LYS A 357 -2.90 32.34 14.12
C LYS A 357 -2.74 30.87 13.73
N LEU A 358 -1.86 30.18 14.47
CA LEU A 358 -2.17 28.86 15.02
C LEU A 358 -1.32 28.67 16.28
N GLN A 359 -1.78 29.27 17.37
CA GLN A 359 -1.34 28.94 18.71
C GLN A 359 -2.59 28.66 19.53
N ARG A 360 -2.90 27.36 19.72
CA ARG A 360 -3.55 26.74 20.89
C ARG A 360 -4.11 25.37 20.49
N GLY A 361 -3.72 24.34 21.25
CA GLY A 361 -4.45 23.07 21.27
C GLY A 361 -3.64 21.77 21.28
N MET A 362 -2.40 21.73 21.75
CA MET A 362 -1.84 20.46 22.25
C MET A 362 -2.20 20.35 23.73
N ALA A 363 -3.28 19.62 24.01
CA ALA A 363 -3.57 19.08 25.32
C ALA A 363 -3.44 17.57 25.23
N SER A 364 -2.51 17.04 26.04
CA SER A 364 -2.35 15.63 26.37
C SER A 364 -3.65 15.07 26.92
N LEU A 365 -4.13 13.95 26.36
CA LEU A 365 -5.14 13.12 26.99
C LEU A 365 -4.43 12.18 27.97
N ASP A 366 -4.13 12.70 29.16
CA ASP A 366 -3.95 11.88 30.36
C ASP A 366 -5.33 11.65 30.96
N LEU A 367 -5.78 10.39 30.95
CA LEU A 367 -6.96 9.95 31.71
C LEU A 367 -6.49 8.98 32.79
N ALA A 368 -6.06 9.55 33.92
CA ALA A 368 -6.04 8.86 35.20
C ALA A 368 -7.21 9.41 36.03
N GLY A 369 -8.18 8.57 36.30
CA GLY A 369 -9.32 8.86 37.16
C GLY A 369 -9.89 7.54 37.68
N GLU A 370 -9.52 7.22 38.91
CA GLU A 370 -10.12 6.14 39.70
C GLU A 370 -11.60 6.43 39.94
N ALA A 371 -12.45 5.46 39.60
CA ALA A 371 -13.78 5.31 40.17
C ALA A 371 -14.08 3.82 40.28
N ASP A 372 -14.29 3.36 41.51
CA ASP A 372 -14.84 2.05 41.85
C ASP A 372 -16.17 1.84 41.11
N GLU A 373 -16.22 0.88 40.19
CA GLU A 373 -17.48 0.37 39.66
C GLU A 373 -17.39 -1.14 39.44
N VAL A 374 -18.37 -1.82 40.01
CA VAL A 374 -18.55 -3.28 40.07
C VAL A 374 -18.44 -3.92 38.68
N LEU A 375 -17.65 -4.99 38.57
CA LEU A 375 -17.46 -5.80 37.37
C LEU A 375 -18.79 -6.41 36.89
N CYS A 376 -19.42 -5.77 35.91
CA CYS A 376 -20.43 -6.38 35.06
C CYS A 376 -19.84 -6.52 33.65
N GLY A 377 -19.79 -7.75 33.11
CA GLY A 377 -19.20 -8.04 31.81
C GLY A 377 -19.78 -7.17 30.69
N LYS A 378 -18.93 -6.36 30.06
CA LYS A 378 -19.32 -5.47 28.96
C LYS A 378 -19.62 -6.30 27.70
N THR A 379 -20.88 -6.37 27.31
CA THR A 379 -21.32 -6.83 25.99
C THR A 379 -21.32 -5.65 25.00
N TYR A 380 -20.76 -5.83 23.81
CA TYR A 380 -20.81 -4.83 22.74
C TYR A 380 -22.18 -4.86 22.06
N ASN A 381 -22.97 -3.81 22.25
CA ASN A 381 -24.20 -3.57 21.48
C ASN A 381 -24.05 -2.26 20.71
N THR A 382 -23.95 -2.34 19.37
CA THR A 382 -24.04 -1.17 18.51
C THR A 382 -25.50 -0.74 18.39
N ARG A 383 -25.95 0.18 19.24
CA ARG A 383 -27.15 0.98 18.95
C ARG A 383 -26.72 2.20 18.13
N ASP A 384 -27.43 2.42 17.03
CA ASP A 384 -27.42 3.62 16.20
C ASP A 384 -26.06 4.03 15.58
N SER A 385 -25.67 3.31 14.53
CA SER A 385 -24.63 3.79 13.62
C SER A 385 -25.28 4.65 12.52
N PRO A 386 -24.95 5.95 12.39
CA PRO A 386 -25.50 6.82 11.34
C PRO A 386 -25.05 6.41 9.92
N VAL A 387 -24.15 5.43 9.78
CA VAL A 387 -23.60 4.94 8.51
C VAL A 387 -24.14 3.56 8.10
N VAL A 388 -25.09 2.99 8.86
CA VAL A 388 -25.76 1.72 8.49
C VAL A 388 -27.24 2.02 8.21
N THR A 389 -27.71 1.68 7.02
CA THR A 389 -29.04 2.04 6.48
C THR A 389 -30.22 1.26 7.09
N HIS A 390 -30.06 0.65 8.26
CA HIS A 390 -31.18 0.06 8.98
C HIS A 390 -31.18 0.52 10.43
N PRO A 391 -32.13 1.38 10.86
CA PRO A 391 -32.48 1.53 12.25
C PRO A 391 -33.18 0.25 12.71
N SER A 392 -32.44 -0.86 12.86
CA SER A 392 -32.96 -2.05 13.51
C SER A 392 -32.96 -1.78 15.01
N THR A 393 -34.11 -1.42 15.55
CA THR A 393 -34.36 -1.24 16.98
C THR A 393 -34.38 -2.56 17.77
N GLY A 394 -33.59 -3.56 17.37
CA GLY A 394 -33.55 -4.90 17.98
C GLY A 394 -32.16 -5.51 17.89
N LEU A 395 -31.76 -6.21 18.96
CA LEU A 395 -30.49 -6.93 19.06
C LEU A 395 -30.33 -7.94 17.92
N ALA A 396 -29.16 -7.91 17.27
CA ALA A 396 -28.59 -8.87 16.31
C ALA A 396 -29.58 -9.78 15.54
N VAL A 397 -29.94 -9.40 14.32
CA VAL A 397 -30.56 -10.29 13.32
C VAL A 397 -29.46 -10.78 12.37
N THR A 398 -29.34 -12.10 12.19
CA THR A 398 -28.23 -12.75 11.45
C THR A 398 -28.58 -13.30 10.06
N GLY A 399 -29.77 -13.04 9.50
CA GLY A 399 -30.08 -13.35 8.08
C GLY A 399 -31.57 -13.58 7.77
N LEU A 400 -31.93 -13.49 6.49
CA LEU A 400 -33.26 -13.76 5.92
C LEU A 400 -33.10 -14.83 4.83
N SER A 401 -33.68 -16.02 5.02
CA SER A 401 -33.82 -17.01 3.95
C SER A 401 -35.29 -17.31 3.70
N VAL A 402 -35.71 -17.24 2.44
CA VAL A 402 -37.06 -17.61 1.99
C VAL A 402 -37.04 -19.09 1.62
N GLY A 403 -37.74 -19.93 2.38
CA GLY A 403 -38.06 -21.28 1.95
C GLY A 403 -39.29 -21.26 1.04
N GLU A 404 -39.12 -21.55 -0.26
CA GLU A 404 -40.14 -21.37 -1.31
C GLU A 404 -41.47 -22.15 -1.14
N ARG A 405 -41.70 -22.94 -0.08
CA ARG A 405 -42.90 -23.81 -0.02
C ARG A 405 -43.67 -23.93 1.30
N THR A 406 -43.33 -23.21 2.38
CA THR A 406 -44.08 -23.37 3.65
C THR A 406 -44.47 -22.10 4.39
N GLY A 407 -44.16 -20.90 3.88
CA GLY A 407 -44.79 -19.65 4.35
C GLY A 407 -44.65 -19.30 5.84
N SER A 408 -43.79 -19.97 6.62
CA SER A 408 -43.63 -19.72 8.06
C SER A 408 -42.25 -19.15 8.37
N ARG A 409 -42.23 -18.09 9.18
CA ARG A 409 -41.01 -17.40 9.63
C ARG A 409 -40.44 -18.14 10.83
N VAL A 410 -39.22 -18.65 10.73
CA VAL A 410 -38.48 -19.21 11.88
C VAL A 410 -37.36 -18.23 12.26
N VAL A 411 -37.42 -17.70 13.48
CA VAL A 411 -36.37 -16.86 14.06
C VAL A 411 -35.36 -17.78 14.76
N GLN A 412 -34.09 -17.74 14.37
CA GLN A 412 -32.99 -18.35 15.12
C GLN A 412 -32.24 -17.25 15.88
N TYR A 413 -32.15 -17.40 17.21
CA TYR A 413 -31.35 -16.53 18.07
C TYR A 413 -29.99 -17.21 18.35
N LEU A 414 -28.88 -16.52 18.11
CA LEU A 414 -27.55 -16.90 18.62
C LEU A 414 -27.15 -15.91 19.72
N TRP A 415 -26.73 -16.45 20.87
CA TRP A 415 -26.29 -15.67 22.03
C TRP A 415 -24.84 -15.19 21.88
N SER A 416 -24.51 -14.15 22.64
CA SER A 416 -23.20 -13.52 22.80
C SER A 416 -22.13 -14.50 23.31
N TYR A 417 -20.92 -14.43 22.75
CA TYR A 417 -19.72 -15.12 23.23
C TYR A 417 -18.90 -14.20 24.17
N MET A 418 -18.45 -14.75 25.30
CA MET A 418 -17.37 -14.20 26.13
C MET A 418 -16.13 -15.09 25.99
N GLU A 419 -14.94 -14.48 25.91
CA GLU A 419 -13.68 -15.18 26.21
C GLU A 419 -13.60 -15.42 27.72
N GLU A 420 -13.59 -16.68 28.15
CA GLU A 420 -13.27 -17.03 29.53
C GLU A 420 -11.77 -16.87 29.80
N VAL A 421 -11.43 -16.10 30.83
CA VAL A 421 -10.10 -16.06 31.43
C VAL A 421 -9.94 -17.30 32.31
N PRO A 422 -8.87 -18.11 32.19
CA PRO A 422 -8.72 -19.29 33.02
C PRO A 422 -8.11 -18.92 34.39
N GLU A 423 -8.89 -19.06 35.46
CA GLU A 423 -8.36 -19.11 36.83
C GLU A 423 -8.79 -20.39 37.56
N GLY A 424 -7.79 -21.11 38.06
CA GLY A 424 -7.74 -21.50 39.46
C GLY A 424 -8.59 -22.69 39.93
N VAL A 425 -7.91 -23.82 40.12
CA VAL A 425 -8.33 -25.02 40.88
C VAL A 425 -9.04 -24.68 42.20
N GLY A 426 -10.24 -25.23 42.42
CA GLY A 426 -10.97 -25.10 43.69
C GLY A 426 -12.19 -26.01 43.83
N SER A 427 -12.01 -27.09 44.59
CA SER A 427 -12.90 -28.20 44.94
C SER A 427 -14.38 -27.95 45.32
N HIS A 428 -15.16 -29.01 45.07
CA HIS A 428 -16.22 -29.62 45.91
C HIS A 428 -17.72 -29.26 45.73
N ARG A 429 -18.43 -30.33 45.34
CA ARG A 429 -19.67 -30.94 45.89
C ARG A 429 -21.06 -30.45 45.45
N ASP A 430 -21.69 -31.40 44.74
CA ASP A 430 -22.96 -32.09 45.04
C ASP A 430 -24.33 -31.41 44.88
N ALA A 431 -25.20 -32.24 44.27
CA ALA A 431 -26.67 -32.31 44.27
C ALA A 431 -27.42 -31.28 43.39
N LEU A 432 -28.39 -31.65 42.55
CA LEU A 432 -29.14 -32.90 42.29
C LEU A 432 -29.54 -32.91 40.81
#